data_AF-A0A134B132-F1
#
_entry.id   AF-A0A134B132-F1
#
_cell.length_a   1.000
_cell.length_b   1.000
_cell.length_c   1.000
_cell.angle_alpha   90.00
_cell.angle_beta   90.00
_cell.angle_gamma   90.00
#
_symmetry.space_group_name_H-M   'P 1'
#
loop_
_entity.id
_entity.type
_entity.pdbx_description
1 polymer ?
#
loop_
_entity_poly.entity_id
_entity_poly.type
_entity_poly.pdbx_seq_one_letter_code
_entity_poly.pdbx_strand_id
1 'polypeptide(L)'
;MAYSDDQGKTWQISETARVNGDESKIVELSDGSLLVSCRNRAGGLNARTYVHSSDGGKTWSEPKQWNELMGNACNGGFARYAPVGSKKNANLLLHTLPANATRDHLKIFLSEDEGKTWPYSRELCRGESVYSELMIFPDGTIGIISEEDDNPGFDIYFTRVSLDWIRKGNAPRKK
;
A
#
# COMPACT_ATOMS: atom_id res chain seq x y z
N MET A 1 13.00 9.35 3.83
CA MET A 1 12.25 9.05 5.06
C MET A 1 12.64 10.08 6.11
N ALA A 2 11.68 10.59 6.88
CA ALA A 2 11.97 11.33 8.11
C ALA A 2 11.69 10.39 9.29
N TYR A 3 12.58 10.35 10.27
CA TYR A 3 12.43 9.51 11.46
C TYR A 3 12.88 10.24 12.72
N SER A 4 12.42 9.76 13.87
CA SER A 4 12.74 10.30 15.18
C SER A 4 12.97 9.15 16.16
N ASP A 5 14.10 9.19 16.87
CA ASP A 5 14.47 8.21 17.89
C ASP A 5 14.20 8.71 19.32
N ASP A 6 13.58 9.89 19.45
CA ASP A 6 13.38 10.58 20.73
C ASP A 6 11.92 11.00 20.97
N GLN A 7 10.99 10.20 20.45
CA GLN A 7 9.54 10.38 20.58
C GLN A 7 9.03 11.67 19.89
N GLY A 8 9.64 12.04 18.76
CA GLY A 8 9.20 13.15 17.91
C GLY A 8 9.79 14.51 18.27
N LYS A 9 10.78 14.58 19.16
CA LYS A 9 11.40 15.85 19.59
C LYS A 9 12.39 16.37 18.54
N THR A 10 13.20 15.48 17.97
CA THR A 10 14.11 15.77 16.87
C THR A 10 13.88 14.80 15.72
N TRP A 11 14.19 15.26 14.51
CA TRP A 11 13.95 14.51 13.29
C TRP A 11 15.23 14.45 12.45
N GLN A 12 15.48 13.26 11.91
CA GLN A 12 16.57 13.00 10.97
C GLN A 12 15.98 12.60 9.62
N ILE A 13 16.69 12.93 8.54
CA ILE A 13 16.30 12.58 7.18
C ILE A 13 17.26 11.50 6.68
N SER A 14 16.69 10.41 6.18
CA SER A 14 17.46 9.35 5.52
C SER A 14 18.04 9.78 4.18
N GLU A 15 18.89 8.94 3.59
CA GLU A 15 19.14 9.00 2.15
C GLU A 15 17.84 8.91 1.33
N THR A 16 17.92 9.38 0.08
CA THR A 16 16.78 9.38 -0.84
C THR A 16 16.43 7.94 -1.24
N ALA A 17 15.26 7.46 -0.80
CA ALA A 17 14.83 6.09 -1.05
C ALA A 17 14.57 5.78 -2.53
N ARG A 18 14.07 6.76 -3.29
CA ARG A 18 13.85 6.62 -4.73
C ARG A 18 13.92 7.98 -5.41
N VAL A 19 14.86 8.14 -6.33
CA VAL A 19 14.92 9.31 -7.22
C VAL A 19 13.67 9.33 -8.11
N ASN A 20 13.10 10.51 -8.34
CA ASN A 20 11.83 10.70 -9.06
C ASN A 20 10.63 9.98 -8.41
N GLY A 21 10.71 9.64 -7.12
CA GLY A 21 9.54 9.37 -6.29
C GLY A 21 8.93 10.65 -5.75
N ASP A 22 7.64 10.60 -5.45
CA ASP A 22 6.90 11.65 -4.76
C ASP A 22 6.13 11.03 -3.57
N GLU A 23 5.01 10.37 -3.84
CA GLU A 23 4.10 9.87 -2.82
C GLU A 23 4.42 8.42 -2.46
N SER A 24 4.63 8.16 -1.17
CA SER A 24 5.05 6.85 -0.70
C SER A 24 4.47 6.49 0.66
N LYS A 25 4.51 5.21 0.98
CA LYS A 25 4.10 4.60 2.25
C LYS A 25 5.15 3.57 2.67
N ILE A 26 5.31 3.35 3.98
CA ILE A 26 6.35 2.48 4.54
C ILE A 26 5.77 1.50 5.55
N VAL A 27 6.31 0.28 5.57
CA VAL A 27 6.03 -0.74 6.58
C VAL A 27 7.33 -1.43 7.01
N GLU A 28 7.40 -1.89 8.26
CA GLU A 28 8.52 -2.69 8.78
C GLU A 28 8.22 -4.19 8.67
N LEU A 29 9.00 -4.94 7.90
CA LEU A 29 8.88 -6.38 7.67
C LEU A 29 9.19 -7.22 8.92
N SER A 30 8.77 -8.50 8.91
CA SER A 30 9.00 -9.40 10.04
C SER A 30 10.48 -9.67 10.35
N ASP A 31 11.39 -9.39 9.41
CA ASP A 31 12.84 -9.46 9.61
C ASP A 31 13.47 -8.14 10.08
N GLY A 32 12.65 -7.11 10.35
CA GLY A 32 13.08 -5.77 10.75
C GLY A 32 13.50 -4.86 9.59
N SER A 33 13.49 -5.36 8.35
CA SER A 33 13.74 -4.51 7.18
C SER A 33 12.55 -3.59 6.89
N LEU A 34 12.79 -2.45 6.24
CA LEU A 34 11.75 -1.53 5.82
C LEU A 34 11.40 -1.76 4.35
N LEU A 35 10.11 -1.79 4.05
CA LEU A 35 9.58 -1.85 2.69
C LEU A 35 8.78 -0.58 2.41
N VAL A 36 9.17 0.13 1.35
CA VAL A 36 8.47 1.34 0.88
C VAL A 36 7.75 1.04 -0.41
N SER A 37 6.47 1.40 -0.47
CA SER A 37 5.66 1.49 -1.68
C SER A 37 5.68 2.92 -2.20
N CYS A 38 6.11 3.13 -3.43
CA CYS A 38 6.22 4.43 -4.09
C CYS A 38 5.27 4.50 -5.30
N ARG A 39 4.58 5.64 -5.44
CA ARG A 39 3.84 5.99 -6.64
C ARG A 39 4.77 5.98 -7.86
N ASN A 40 4.26 5.44 -8.95
CA ASN A 40 4.85 5.65 -10.25
C ASN A 40 4.26 6.93 -10.85
N ARG A 41 5.11 7.88 -11.28
CA ARG A 41 4.68 9.18 -11.80
C ARG A 41 4.23 9.12 -13.26
N ALA A 42 4.55 8.02 -13.96
CA ALA A 42 4.10 7.82 -15.33
C ALA A 42 2.57 7.73 -15.40
N GLY A 43 1.96 8.47 -16.33
CA GLY A 43 0.54 8.36 -16.63
C GLY A 43 0.20 7.04 -17.32
N GLY A 44 -1.09 6.70 -17.36
CA GLY A 44 -1.56 5.40 -17.88
C GLY A 44 -1.29 4.25 -16.93
N LEU A 45 -1.48 3.02 -17.41
CA LEU A 45 -1.36 1.80 -16.60
C LEU A 45 0.11 1.41 -16.38
N ASN A 46 0.57 1.48 -15.13
CA ASN A 46 1.94 1.25 -14.71
C ASN A 46 1.99 0.47 -13.40
N ALA A 47 3.06 -0.30 -13.20
CA ALA A 47 3.29 -1.01 -11.96
C ALA A 47 3.69 -0.06 -10.81
N ARG A 48 3.17 -0.32 -9.61
CA ARG A 48 3.63 0.29 -8.36
C ARG A 48 5.09 -0.10 -8.12
N THR A 49 5.89 0.87 -7.70
CA THR A 49 7.32 0.68 -7.43
C THR A 49 7.56 0.47 -5.95
N TYR A 50 8.58 -0.30 -5.57
CA TYR A 50 9.00 -0.49 -4.20
C TYR A 50 10.51 -0.48 -4.04
N VAL A 51 10.96 -0.16 -2.83
CA VAL A 51 12.37 -0.20 -2.39
C VAL A 51 12.45 -0.77 -0.99
N HIS A 52 13.56 -1.44 -0.68
CA HIS A 52 13.82 -2.04 0.63
C HIS A 52 14.97 -1.33 1.34
N SER A 53 14.98 -1.37 2.66
CA SER A 53 16.15 -1.04 3.47
C SER A 53 16.33 -2.10 4.56
N SER A 54 17.54 -2.63 4.71
CA SER A 54 17.89 -3.61 5.75
C SER A 54 18.61 -2.99 6.95
N ASP A 55 18.76 -1.66 6.99
CA ASP A 55 19.58 -0.94 7.98
C ASP A 55 18.82 0.20 8.67
N GLY A 56 17.49 0.06 8.77
CA GLY A 56 16.62 1.05 9.41
C GLY A 56 16.41 2.30 8.55
N GLY A 57 16.52 2.18 7.23
CA GLY A 57 16.29 3.27 6.29
C GLY A 57 17.51 4.15 6.05
N LYS A 58 18.72 3.74 6.44
CA LYS A 58 19.95 4.50 6.16
C LYS A 58 20.32 4.43 4.69
N THR A 59 20.29 3.22 4.12
CA THR A 59 20.47 2.96 2.69
C THR A 59 19.25 2.24 2.11
N TRP A 60 19.09 2.34 0.79
CA TRP A 60 17.93 1.79 0.07
C TRP A 60 18.38 0.97 -1.13
N SER A 61 17.66 -0.12 -1.40
CA SER A 61 17.89 -0.97 -2.57
C SER A 61 17.52 -0.25 -3.87
N GLU A 62 17.99 -0.78 -5.00
CA GLU A 62 17.46 -0.40 -6.31
C GLU A 62 15.93 -0.57 -6.38
N PRO A 63 15.20 0.35 -7.05
CA PRO A 63 13.76 0.25 -7.21
C PRO A 63 13.34 -0.97 -8.03
N LYS A 64 12.31 -1.66 -7.54
CA LYS A 64 11.65 -2.79 -8.23
C LYS A 64 10.15 -2.53 -8.36
N GLN A 65 9.46 -3.35 -9.15
CA GLN A 65 8.03 -3.16 -9.43
C GLN A 65 7.22 -4.40 -9.06
N TRP A 66 5.98 -4.18 -8.60
CA TRP A 66 4.98 -5.23 -8.43
C TRP A 66 4.08 -5.29 -9.67
N ASN A 67 4.21 -6.36 -10.46
CA ASN A 67 3.44 -6.53 -11.71
C ASN A 67 1.95 -6.78 -11.46
N GLU A 68 1.59 -7.17 -10.24
CA GLU A 68 0.21 -7.36 -9.79
C GLU A 68 -0.47 -6.05 -9.38
N LEU A 69 0.32 -5.04 -8.98
CA LEU A 69 -0.14 -3.73 -8.52
C LEU A 69 -0.08 -2.71 -9.67
N MET A 70 -0.85 -2.97 -10.73
CA MET A 70 -0.96 -2.09 -11.88
C MET A 70 -2.04 -1.03 -11.63
N GLY A 71 -1.70 0.23 -11.86
CA GLY A 71 -2.63 1.35 -11.77
C GLY A 71 -2.04 2.58 -12.42
N ASN A 72 -2.51 3.75 -12.05
CA ASN A 72 -2.01 5.00 -12.61
C ASN A 72 -1.18 5.81 -11.60
N ALA A 73 -0.83 7.04 -12.00
CA ALA A 73 -0.13 7.98 -11.15
C ALA A 73 -1.05 8.53 -10.04
N CYS A 74 -1.22 7.75 -8.97
CA CYS A 74 -2.04 8.10 -7.82
C CYS A 74 -1.43 7.66 -6.49
N ASN A 75 -1.84 8.31 -5.39
CA ASN A 75 -1.57 7.86 -4.04
C ASN A 75 -2.29 6.53 -3.75
N GLY A 76 -1.89 5.86 -2.69
CA GLY A 76 -2.47 4.60 -2.26
C GLY A 76 -2.11 4.30 -0.80
N GLY A 77 -2.94 3.48 -0.17
CA GLY A 77 -2.71 2.96 1.17
C GLY A 77 -1.75 1.78 1.13
N PHE A 78 -0.96 1.61 2.19
CA PHE A 78 -0.09 0.44 2.34
C PHE A 78 0.19 0.23 3.83
N ALA A 79 -0.21 -0.92 4.37
CA ALA A 79 -0.04 -1.21 5.79
C ALA A 79 0.19 -2.70 6.05
N ARG A 80 0.80 -2.99 7.20
CA ARG A 80 0.84 -4.33 7.77
C ARG A 80 -0.46 -4.64 8.48
N TYR A 81 -0.96 -5.85 8.28
CA TYR A 81 -2.23 -6.25 8.89
C TYR A 81 -2.13 -6.42 10.42
N ALA A 82 -1.07 -7.06 10.91
CA ALA A 82 -0.84 -7.29 12.33
C ALA A 82 0.55 -6.78 12.73
N PRO A 83 0.76 -6.22 13.93
CA PRO A 83 2.08 -5.73 14.34
C PRO A 83 3.20 -6.76 14.17
N VAL A 84 4.43 -6.30 13.89
CA VAL A 84 5.62 -7.15 13.84
C VAL A 84 5.74 -7.96 15.13
N GLY A 85 6.07 -9.25 15.00
CA GLY A 85 6.14 -10.19 16.13
C GLY A 85 4.79 -10.79 16.56
N SER A 86 3.68 -10.44 15.90
CA SER A 86 2.38 -11.09 16.13
C SER A 86 2.45 -12.59 15.81
N LYS A 87 1.82 -13.44 16.64
CA LYS A 87 1.80 -14.90 16.43
C LYS A 87 0.96 -15.34 15.23
N LYS A 88 0.02 -14.49 14.77
CA LYS A 88 -0.92 -14.78 13.70
C LYS A 88 -0.93 -13.61 12.72
N ASN A 89 -0.97 -13.92 11.42
CA ASN A 89 -1.10 -12.95 10.32
C ASN A 89 0.01 -11.88 10.24
N ALA A 90 1.18 -12.09 10.87
CA ALA A 90 2.29 -11.12 10.87
C ALA A 90 2.90 -10.87 9.47
N ASN A 91 2.73 -11.84 8.57
CA ASN A 91 3.19 -11.80 7.19
C ASN A 91 2.25 -11.10 6.21
N LEU A 92 1.08 -10.65 6.68
CA LEU A 92 0.07 -10.08 5.81
C LEU A 92 0.31 -8.58 5.59
N LEU A 93 0.39 -8.19 4.32
CA LEU A 93 0.43 -6.79 3.89
C LEU A 93 -0.79 -6.46 3.05
N LEU A 94 -1.27 -5.23 3.19
CA LEU A 94 -2.41 -4.68 2.46
C LEU A 94 -1.97 -3.48 1.65
N HIS A 95 -2.52 -3.32 0.46
CA HIS A 95 -2.29 -2.16 -0.41
C HIS A 95 -3.59 -1.72 -1.05
N THR A 96 -3.76 -0.42 -1.29
CA THR A 96 -4.86 0.11 -2.10
C THR A 96 -4.35 1.03 -3.20
N LEU A 97 -4.95 0.94 -4.39
CA LEU A 97 -4.73 1.87 -5.49
C LEU A 97 -5.89 1.81 -6.50
N PRO A 98 -6.14 2.90 -7.27
CA PRO A 98 -6.97 2.85 -8.48
C PRO A 98 -6.32 1.94 -9.52
N ALA A 99 -6.92 0.77 -9.76
CA ALA A 99 -6.29 -0.33 -10.48
C ALA A 99 -6.65 -0.32 -11.97
N ASN A 100 -6.51 0.86 -12.58
CA ASN A 100 -6.76 1.12 -13.99
C ASN A 100 -5.80 2.19 -14.54
N ALA A 101 -5.87 2.46 -15.85
CA ALA A 101 -5.07 3.50 -16.51
C ALA A 101 -5.47 4.93 -16.09
N THR A 102 -6.71 5.10 -15.63
CA THR A 102 -7.33 6.32 -15.10
C THR A 102 -7.60 6.18 -13.60
N ARG A 103 -7.92 7.29 -12.92
CA ARG A 103 -8.16 7.27 -11.46
C ARG A 103 -9.58 6.79 -11.17
N ASP A 104 -9.79 5.49 -11.35
CA ASP A 104 -11.04 4.78 -11.10
C ASP A 104 -10.74 3.32 -10.72
N HIS A 105 -11.79 2.58 -10.37
CA HIS A 105 -11.70 1.17 -9.98
C HIS A 105 -10.71 0.93 -8.83
N LEU A 106 -10.89 1.64 -7.70
CA LEU A 106 -10.11 1.43 -6.48
C LEU A 106 -10.19 -0.03 -6.03
N LYS A 107 -9.02 -0.65 -5.85
CA LYS A 107 -8.90 -2.01 -5.32
C LYS A 107 -8.10 -2.04 -4.04
N ILE A 108 -8.40 -3.05 -3.22
CA ILE A 108 -7.54 -3.53 -2.14
C ILE A 108 -6.85 -4.81 -2.57
N PHE A 109 -5.58 -4.94 -2.22
CA PHE A 109 -4.72 -6.07 -2.50
C PHE A 109 -4.20 -6.66 -1.19
N LEU A 110 -4.00 -7.98 -1.16
CA LEU A 110 -3.44 -8.70 -0.02
C LEU A 110 -2.26 -9.55 -0.46
N SER A 111 -1.14 -9.35 0.23
CA SER A 111 0.03 -10.23 0.19
C SER A 111 0.05 -11.09 1.45
N GLU A 112 0.45 -12.35 1.30
CA GLU A 112 0.66 -13.31 2.39
C GLU A 112 2.14 -13.72 2.53
N ASP A 113 3.05 -12.98 1.91
CA ASP A 113 4.48 -13.35 1.82
C ASP A 113 5.41 -12.14 1.97
N GLU A 114 5.04 -11.21 2.86
CA GLU A 114 5.81 -9.99 3.16
C GLU A 114 5.96 -9.07 1.93
N GLY A 115 4.95 -9.04 1.06
CA GLY A 115 4.92 -8.17 -0.12
C GLY A 115 5.71 -8.70 -1.31
N LYS A 116 6.07 -10.00 -1.34
CA LYS A 116 6.76 -10.59 -2.51
C LYS A 116 5.78 -10.81 -3.66
N THR A 117 4.57 -11.26 -3.37
CA THR A 117 3.49 -11.46 -4.34
C THR A 117 2.16 -10.92 -3.81
N TRP A 118 1.24 -10.58 -4.72
CA TRP A 118 -0.08 -10.02 -4.37
C TRP A 118 -1.21 -10.82 -5.04
N PRO A 119 -1.46 -12.07 -4.60
CA PRO A 119 -2.35 -13.00 -5.29
C PRO A 119 -3.85 -12.70 -5.12
N TYR A 120 -4.23 -11.88 -4.14
CA TYR A 120 -5.64 -11.55 -3.88
C TYR A 120 -5.91 -10.06 -4.12
N SER A 121 -7.04 -9.78 -4.75
CA SER A 121 -7.56 -8.41 -4.87
C SER A 121 -9.09 -8.37 -4.90
N ARG A 122 -9.64 -7.25 -4.45
CA ARG A 122 -11.07 -6.91 -4.50
C ARG A 122 -11.27 -5.46 -4.86
N GLU A 123 -12.29 -5.18 -5.65
CA GLU A 123 -12.73 -3.81 -5.96
C GLU A 123 -13.56 -3.24 -4.82
N LEU A 124 -13.18 -2.04 -4.39
CA LEU A 124 -13.83 -1.27 -3.33
C LEU A 124 -14.81 -0.27 -3.93
N CYS A 125 -14.37 0.47 -4.96
CA CYS A 125 -15.18 1.42 -5.71
C CYS A 125 -14.98 1.18 -7.21
N ARG A 126 -16.07 1.07 -7.96
CA ARG A 126 -16.05 0.92 -9.42
C ARG A 126 -15.93 2.26 -10.15
N GLY A 127 -16.38 3.34 -9.50
CA GLY A 127 -16.42 4.69 -10.05
C GLY A 127 -15.06 5.39 -10.01
N GLU A 128 -15.11 6.70 -10.20
CA GLU A 128 -13.96 7.58 -10.01
C GLU A 128 -13.48 7.51 -8.57
N SER A 129 -12.17 7.31 -8.42
CA SER A 129 -11.55 7.09 -7.12
C SER A 129 -10.08 7.47 -7.20
N VAL A 130 -9.62 8.32 -6.30
CA VAL A 130 -8.26 8.87 -6.34
C VAL A 130 -7.43 8.36 -5.16
N TYR A 131 -7.34 9.10 -4.06
CA TYR A 131 -6.44 8.76 -2.95
C TYR A 131 -7.16 7.81 -2.01
N SER A 132 -6.37 6.99 -1.32
CA SER A 132 -6.90 6.12 -0.28
C SER A 132 -5.86 5.89 0.81
N GLU A 133 -6.36 5.58 2.00
CA GLU A 133 -5.59 5.16 3.16
C GLU A 133 -6.31 3.99 3.84
N LEU A 134 -5.58 3.13 4.56
CA LEU A 134 -6.17 2.01 5.27
C LEU A 134 -5.58 1.82 6.66
N MET A 135 -6.39 1.30 7.57
CA MET A 135 -5.99 0.90 8.92
C MET A 135 -6.64 -0.41 9.34
N ILE A 136 -6.05 -1.06 10.34
CA ILE A 136 -6.59 -2.29 10.92
C ILE A 136 -7.20 -1.98 12.28
N PHE A 137 -8.43 -2.44 12.49
CA PHE A 137 -9.14 -2.32 13.77
C PHE A 137 -8.78 -3.48 14.73
N PRO A 138 -8.99 -3.31 16.04
CA PRO A 138 -8.73 -4.37 17.03
C PRO A 138 -9.49 -5.69 16.79
N ASP A 139 -10.64 -5.64 16.13
CA ASP A 139 -11.41 -6.84 15.76
C ASP A 139 -10.91 -7.53 14.47
N GLY A 140 -9.83 -7.03 13.88
CA GLY A 140 -9.21 -7.57 12.66
C GLY A 140 -9.89 -7.15 11.36
N THR A 141 -10.91 -6.30 11.40
CA THR A 141 -11.44 -5.68 10.18
C THR A 141 -10.54 -4.56 9.69
N ILE A 142 -10.62 -4.28 8.38
CA ILE A 142 -9.85 -3.25 7.71
C ILE A 142 -10.77 -2.06 7.46
N GLY A 143 -10.40 -0.88 7.94
CA GLY A 143 -11.00 0.39 7.56
C GLY A 143 -10.24 1.00 6.40
N ILE A 144 -10.95 1.54 5.42
CA ILE A 144 -10.40 2.24 4.27
C ILE A 144 -11.10 3.59 4.20
N ILE A 145 -10.33 4.66 4.03
CA ILE A 145 -10.85 5.94 3.56
C ILE A 145 -10.44 6.15 2.11
N SER A 146 -11.33 6.69 1.30
CA SER A 146 -11.14 6.92 -0.13
C SER A 146 -11.76 8.23 -0.58
N GLU A 147 -11.08 8.92 -1.49
CA GLU A 147 -11.62 10.04 -2.26
C GLU A 147 -12.31 9.47 -3.50
N GLU A 148 -13.63 9.65 -3.61
CA GLU A 148 -14.47 9.12 -4.69
C GLU A 148 -15.40 10.21 -5.25
N ASP A 149 -16.02 9.96 -6.40
CA ASP A 149 -17.01 10.84 -7.06
C ASP A 149 -16.51 12.27 -7.35
N ASP A 150 -15.78 12.48 -8.46
CA ASP A 150 -15.16 13.78 -8.80
C ASP A 150 -16.14 14.80 -9.44
N ASN A 151 -17.22 15.20 -8.75
CA ASN A 151 -18.05 16.33 -9.20
C ASN A 151 -19.02 16.91 -8.15
N PRO A 152 -18.88 18.18 -7.69
CA PRO A 152 -17.89 19.20 -8.09
C PRO A 152 -16.51 19.05 -7.40
N GLY A 153 -16.30 17.97 -6.67
CA GLY A 153 -15.06 17.58 -6.02
C GLY A 153 -15.27 16.26 -5.29
N PHE A 154 -14.21 15.70 -4.71
CA PHE A 154 -14.28 14.38 -4.09
C PHE A 154 -15.03 14.36 -2.77
N ASP A 155 -15.83 13.31 -2.60
CA ASP A 155 -16.36 12.87 -1.31
C ASP A 155 -15.37 11.91 -0.64
N ILE A 156 -15.30 11.97 0.70
CA ILE A 156 -14.50 11.03 1.49
C ILE A 156 -15.42 9.92 2.00
N TYR A 157 -15.24 8.72 1.45
CA TYR A 157 -15.96 7.53 1.87
C TYR A 157 -15.17 6.75 2.91
N PHE A 158 -15.88 6.13 3.86
CA PHE A 158 -15.32 5.14 4.77
C PHE A 158 -15.92 3.77 4.47
N THR A 159 -15.07 2.81 4.13
CA THR A 159 -15.44 1.42 3.87
C THR A 159 -14.78 0.50 4.88
N ARG A 160 -15.52 -0.49 5.40
CA ARG A 160 -14.99 -1.49 6.34
C ARG A 160 -15.19 -2.90 5.80
N VAL A 161 -14.09 -3.66 5.70
CA VAL A 161 -14.10 -5.03 5.12
C VAL A 161 -13.37 -6.02 6.03
N SER A 162 -13.56 -7.32 5.78
CA SER A 162 -12.83 -8.40 6.47
C SER A 162 -11.77 -9.01 5.55
N LEU A 163 -10.75 -9.66 6.15
CA LEU A 163 -9.77 -10.44 5.38
C LEU A 163 -10.43 -11.50 4.50
N ASP A 164 -11.45 -12.19 5.01
CA ASP A 164 -12.16 -13.22 4.26
C ASP A 164 -12.89 -12.66 3.04
N TRP A 165 -13.41 -11.43 3.14
CA TRP A 165 -14.02 -10.76 1.99
C TRP A 165 -12.99 -10.47 0.88
N ILE A 166 -11.77 -10.05 1.26
CA ILE A 166 -10.65 -9.84 0.33
C ILE A 166 -10.23 -11.15 -0.32
N ARG A 167 -10.04 -12.23 0.47
CA ARG A 167 -9.61 -13.55 -0.04
C ARG A 167 -10.63 -14.23 -0.94
N LYS A 168 -11.93 -13.98 -0.72
CA LYS A 168 -12.99 -14.44 -1.64
C LYS A 168 -12.93 -13.69 -2.98
N GLY A 169 -12.20 -12.58 -3.04
CA GLY A 169 -11.68 -11.87 -4.22
C GLY A 169 -11.23 -12.79 -5.31
N ASN A 170 -11.31 -12.35 -6.59
CA ASN A 170 -10.81 -13.04 -7.76
C ASN A 170 -9.64 -13.96 -7.37
N ALA A 171 -9.94 -15.26 -7.18
CA ALA A 171 -8.95 -16.20 -6.70
C ALA A 171 -7.78 -16.18 -7.68
N PRO A 172 -6.53 -16.39 -7.23
CA PRO A 172 -5.36 -16.28 -8.10
C PRO A 172 -5.62 -17.08 -9.38
N ARG A 173 -5.47 -16.43 -10.55
CA ARG A 173 -5.44 -17.15 -11.83
C ARG A 173 -4.32 -18.18 -11.69
N LYS A 174 -4.69 -19.46 -11.59
CA LYS A 174 -3.72 -20.56 -11.67
C LYS A 174 -2.95 -20.35 -12.98
N LYS A 175 -1.63 -20.18 -12.87
CA LYS A 175 -0.72 -20.25 -14.01
C LYS A 175 -0.82 -21.63 -14.65
#